data_AF-A0A949IQ23-F1
#
_entry.id   AF-A0A949IQ23-F1
#
_cell.length_a   1.000
_cell.length_b   1.000
_cell.length_c   1.000
_cell.angle_alpha   90.00
_cell.angle_beta   90.00
_cell.angle_gamma   90.00
#
_symmetry.space_group_name_H-M   'P 1'
#
loop_
_entity.id
_entity.type
_entity.pdbx_description
1 polymer ?
#
loop_
_entity_poly.entity_id
_entity_poly.type
_entity_poly.pdbx_seq_one_letter_code
_entity_poly.pdbx_strand_id
1 'polypeptide(L)'
;MPDSDNPIKDHLPEAIKPHPALQQSYLDAAVHAVIDPVVNKIAPTASAKAVEDEIGSYSKSFIKMAPLFMKGELAVGGLALAYVADQAKIGDSLSNQLTDAGLGLGKAVALKGSFAMMESRNLSPTMTGVGLGIVQRTSETALTRENYLDAKGHVSYADGLAKTMRTAFNPASVAVDAASFGAADVLWGRAYMRSRGDIRFDTILKNTLAGGTMGFTSGAGNELARQWQQGDGQYSLSAVLGRGLAGGALGTAAGRLGGMQSERSLRLDIKDAPGAINEARNTPFQRGEIVDANQAALRDGPITLTARYDHLMTPTYRASIDLGNNNWQNVLFRPNDGSEAFARRMQTELVGYGMGSKLKSANSVPVSVARSVEIDGRVVDGYVQEMRGKALLDDLHPGGAATFFRSPPKEMLAKVAADPNFISSYQEAWTQRLILGEWDNHSLNFLTDRSRLSAPEAPAINEPTEAGGFTHSDTFDRASDHQTVNVLNIDLGDALRPANSKADLIPRPGLRRGYENTSQYFYQIAASKPLSEQTVTNIREFVRQYDTPSGHQELQALGMTPQQTVGAMGRARWLAEQGRLPKHDAEPTAYSLAARIYKIVRGRSTVIDLSLRSIEQ
;
A
#
# COMPACT_ATOMS: atom_id res chain seq x y z
N MET A 1 -37.65 -8.30 44.94
CA MET A 1 -38.26 -8.83 43.70
C MET A 1 -37.98 -10.32 43.69
N PRO A 2 -38.97 -11.17 43.36
CA PRO A 2 -38.79 -12.62 43.38
C PRO A 2 -37.84 -13.05 42.26
N ASP A 3 -37.00 -14.03 42.54
CA ASP A 3 -36.20 -14.76 41.55
C ASP A 3 -37.13 -15.29 40.47
N SER A 4 -37.03 -14.73 39.27
CA SER A 4 -37.65 -15.30 38.08
C SER A 4 -36.84 -16.52 37.69
N ASP A 5 -37.45 -17.70 37.85
CA ASP A 5 -37.04 -18.96 37.23
C ASP A 5 -36.56 -18.69 35.80
N ASN A 6 -35.29 -18.97 35.55
CA ASN A 6 -34.69 -18.89 34.23
C ASN A 6 -34.72 -20.31 33.63
N PRO A 7 -35.72 -20.67 32.81
CA PRO A 7 -35.93 -22.04 32.30
C PRO A 7 -34.86 -22.52 31.30
N ILE A 8 -33.76 -21.77 31.15
CA ILE A 8 -32.65 -22.12 30.25
C ILE A 8 -31.59 -22.99 30.95
N LYS A 9 -31.59 -23.10 32.29
CA LYS A 9 -30.57 -23.88 33.01
C LYS A 9 -30.81 -25.41 33.04
N ASP A 10 -32.04 -25.87 32.86
CA ASP A 10 -32.41 -27.29 33.08
C ASP A 10 -32.28 -28.21 31.84
N HIS A 11 -31.69 -27.72 30.75
CA HIS A 11 -31.48 -28.50 29.52
C HIS A 11 -30.04 -28.50 28.99
N LEU A 12 -29.05 -28.22 29.84
CA LEU A 12 -27.66 -28.42 29.46
C LEU A 12 -27.34 -29.93 29.48
N PRO A 13 -27.02 -30.56 28.34
CA PRO A 13 -26.68 -31.98 28.29
C PRO A 13 -25.43 -32.25 29.14
N GLU A 14 -25.46 -33.38 29.85
CA GLU A 14 -24.36 -33.93 30.63
C GLU A 14 -23.05 -33.87 29.82
N ALA A 15 -21.98 -33.31 30.42
CA ALA A 15 -20.72 -33.08 29.74
C ALA A 15 -20.17 -34.39 29.14
N ILE A 16 -20.17 -34.45 27.81
CA ILE A 16 -19.75 -35.61 27.02
C ILE A 16 -18.30 -35.96 27.36
N LYS A 17 -18.06 -37.14 27.96
CA LYS A 17 -16.71 -37.67 28.12
C LYS A 17 -16.17 -38.07 26.73
N PRO A 18 -15.02 -37.53 26.29
CA PRO A 18 -14.45 -37.87 24.99
C PRO A 18 -14.15 -39.37 24.92
N HIS A 19 -14.50 -40.00 23.78
CA HIS A 19 -14.26 -41.41 23.54
C HIS A 19 -12.74 -41.69 23.63
N PRO A 20 -12.27 -42.63 24.49
CA PRO A 20 -10.86 -42.77 24.87
C PRO A 20 -9.91 -43.33 23.79
N ALA A 21 -10.35 -43.40 22.53
CA ALA A 21 -9.61 -44.00 21.42
C ALA A 21 -9.39 -43.07 20.22
N LEU A 22 -9.64 -41.76 20.35
CA LEU A 22 -9.33 -40.81 19.28
C LEU A 22 -7.85 -40.46 19.32
N GLN A 23 -7.14 -41.16 18.45
CA GLN A 23 -5.70 -41.26 18.42
C GLN A 23 -5.04 -39.96 17.96
N GLN A 24 -3.88 -39.72 18.54
CA GLN A 24 -2.88 -38.76 18.10
C GLN A 24 -2.82 -38.62 16.57
N SER A 25 -2.75 -37.40 16.05
CA SER A 25 -2.54 -37.21 14.60
C SER A 25 -1.10 -37.51 14.21
N TYR A 26 -0.84 -37.76 12.92
CA TYR A 26 0.53 -37.98 12.45
C TYR A 26 1.46 -36.82 12.77
N LEU A 27 0.98 -35.58 12.62
CA LEU A 27 1.76 -34.39 12.97
C LEU A 27 2.02 -34.33 14.48
N ASP A 28 1.02 -34.67 15.29
CA ASP A 28 1.14 -34.68 16.74
C ASP A 28 2.16 -35.71 17.23
N ALA A 29 2.11 -36.93 16.69
CA ALA A 29 3.09 -37.97 17.00
C ALA A 29 4.51 -37.56 16.59
N ALA A 30 4.67 -36.95 15.41
CA ALA A 30 5.97 -36.46 14.95
C ALA A 30 6.53 -35.35 15.84
N VAL A 31 5.67 -34.42 16.29
CA VAL A 31 6.07 -33.33 17.17
C VAL A 31 6.47 -33.85 18.56
N HIS A 32 5.65 -34.71 19.17
CA HIS A 32 5.93 -35.32 20.47
C HIS A 32 7.20 -36.18 20.45
N ALA A 33 7.43 -36.96 19.39
CA ALA A 33 8.66 -37.74 19.23
C ALA A 33 9.94 -36.88 19.28
N VAL A 34 9.86 -35.60 18.88
CA VAL A 34 10.99 -34.66 18.92
C VAL A 34 11.07 -33.91 20.26
N ILE A 35 9.92 -33.55 20.84
CA ILE A 35 9.83 -32.61 21.96
C ILE A 35 9.90 -33.31 23.31
N ASP A 36 9.24 -34.46 23.46
CA ASP A 36 9.15 -35.18 24.74
C ASP A 36 10.54 -35.52 25.32
N PRO A 37 11.55 -35.95 24.54
CA PRO A 37 12.89 -36.20 25.08
C PRO A 37 13.58 -34.97 25.66
N VAL A 38 13.22 -33.77 25.19
CA VAL A 38 13.76 -32.49 25.66
C VAL A 38 12.99 -32.02 26.90
N VAL A 39 11.66 -32.05 26.86
CA VAL A 39 10.82 -31.57 27.96
C VAL A 39 11.01 -32.41 29.22
N ASN A 40 11.07 -33.74 29.08
CA ASN A 40 11.32 -34.65 30.19
C ASN A 40 12.69 -34.44 30.88
N LYS A 41 13.62 -33.71 30.24
CA LYS A 41 14.91 -33.34 30.85
C LYS A 41 14.88 -32.01 31.58
N ILE A 42 13.94 -31.11 31.28
CA ILE A 42 13.94 -29.71 31.76
C ILE A 42 12.76 -29.37 32.66
N ALA A 43 11.64 -30.09 32.55
CA ALA A 43 10.42 -29.82 33.32
C ALA A 43 10.29 -30.78 34.51
N PRO A 44 9.83 -30.30 35.69
CA PRO A 44 9.45 -31.17 36.79
C PRO A 44 8.38 -32.18 36.36
N THR A 45 8.46 -33.43 36.82
CA THR A 45 7.55 -34.52 36.43
C THR A 45 6.07 -34.18 36.63
N ALA A 46 5.74 -33.40 37.66
CA ALA A 46 4.36 -32.98 37.96
C ALA A 46 3.76 -32.00 36.93
N SER A 47 4.59 -31.25 36.20
CA SER A 47 4.16 -30.29 35.17
C SER A 47 4.58 -30.68 33.75
N ALA A 48 5.42 -31.71 33.60
CA ALA A 48 6.00 -32.13 32.32
C ALA A 48 4.93 -32.32 31.25
N LYS A 49 3.86 -33.08 31.54
CA LYS A 49 2.78 -33.33 30.58
C LYS A 49 2.06 -32.05 30.11
N ALA A 50 1.75 -31.13 31.02
CA ALA A 50 1.09 -29.88 30.65
C ALA A 50 2.01 -29.00 29.77
N VAL A 51 3.32 -29.00 30.07
CA VAL A 51 4.33 -28.31 29.27
C VAL A 51 4.54 -29.00 27.91
N GLU A 52 4.53 -30.32 27.86
CA GLU A 52 4.61 -31.12 26.62
C GLU A 52 3.42 -30.82 25.70
N ASP A 53 2.20 -30.89 26.22
CA ASP A 53 0.97 -30.62 25.47
C ASP A 53 0.97 -29.18 24.92
N GLU A 54 1.44 -28.22 25.72
CA GLU A 54 1.51 -26.82 25.34
C GLU A 54 2.58 -26.55 24.26
N ILE A 55 3.80 -27.04 24.47
CA ILE A 55 4.88 -26.91 23.48
C ILE A 55 4.51 -27.66 22.19
N GLY A 56 3.94 -28.86 22.30
CA GLY A 56 3.48 -29.64 21.16
C GLY A 56 2.42 -28.89 20.34
N SER A 57 1.43 -28.29 21.03
CA SER A 57 0.41 -27.44 20.39
C SER A 57 1.02 -26.25 19.65
N TYR A 58 1.99 -25.55 20.26
CA TYR A 58 2.67 -24.42 19.62
C TYR A 58 3.57 -24.85 18.46
N SER A 59 4.28 -25.96 18.58
CA SER A 59 5.13 -26.47 17.49
C SER A 59 4.30 -26.88 16.27
N LYS A 60 3.17 -27.58 16.46
CA LYS A 60 2.22 -27.88 15.36
C LYS A 60 1.71 -26.61 14.69
N SER A 61 1.33 -25.62 15.50
CA SER A 61 0.82 -24.34 15.01
C SER A 61 1.87 -23.60 14.19
N PHE A 62 3.14 -23.61 14.63
CA PHE A 62 4.25 -23.03 13.89
C PHE A 62 4.52 -23.73 12.56
N ILE A 63 4.55 -25.07 12.57
CA ILE A 63 4.76 -25.90 11.35
C ILE A 63 3.67 -25.61 10.31
N LYS A 64 2.42 -25.37 10.75
CA LYS A 64 1.33 -24.96 9.86
C LYS A 64 1.43 -23.50 9.41
N MET A 65 1.80 -22.58 10.28
CA MET A 65 1.83 -21.14 9.96
C MET A 65 3.02 -20.72 9.11
N ALA A 66 4.22 -21.29 9.30
CA ALA A 66 5.41 -20.81 8.58
C ALA A 66 5.28 -20.96 7.04
N PRO A 67 4.85 -22.12 6.50
CA PRO A 67 4.64 -22.31 5.07
C PRO A 67 3.51 -21.43 4.47
N LEU A 68 2.57 -20.97 5.31
CA LEU A 68 1.52 -20.05 4.86
C LEU A 68 2.12 -18.72 4.36
N PHE A 69 3.14 -18.20 5.05
CA PHE A 69 3.81 -16.94 4.71
C PHE A 69 5.01 -17.10 3.75
N MET A 70 5.40 -18.34 3.42
CA MET A 70 6.43 -18.63 2.42
C MET A 70 5.87 -18.54 0.98
N LYS A 71 6.74 -18.34 -0.02
CA LYS A 71 6.39 -18.37 -1.45
C LYS A 71 6.94 -19.62 -2.15
N GLY A 72 6.29 -20.00 -3.25
CA GLY A 72 6.68 -21.11 -4.11
C GLY A 72 5.95 -22.43 -3.80
N GLU A 73 6.19 -23.42 -4.64
CA GLU A 73 5.49 -24.72 -4.61
C GLU A 73 5.79 -25.52 -3.33
N LEU A 74 7.03 -25.49 -2.85
CA LEU A 74 7.43 -26.13 -1.59
C LEU A 74 6.66 -25.59 -0.39
N ALA A 75 6.31 -24.30 -0.39
CA ALA A 75 5.51 -23.69 0.66
C ALA A 75 4.07 -24.22 0.64
N VAL A 76 3.49 -24.37 -0.56
CA VAL A 76 2.13 -24.91 -0.74
C VAL A 76 2.10 -26.40 -0.36
N GLY A 77 3.07 -27.18 -0.84
CA GLY A 77 3.21 -28.60 -0.51
C GLY A 77 3.46 -28.83 0.99
N GLY A 78 4.35 -28.05 1.60
CA GLY A 78 4.63 -28.11 3.03
C GLY A 78 3.42 -27.76 3.89
N LEU A 79 2.65 -26.73 3.51
CA LEU A 79 1.39 -26.38 4.17
C LEU A 79 0.36 -27.52 4.06
N ALA A 80 0.18 -28.06 2.85
CA ALA A 80 -0.75 -29.15 2.60
C ALA A 80 -0.39 -30.39 3.42
N LEU A 81 0.87 -30.81 3.41
CA LEU A 81 1.36 -31.94 4.20
C LEU A 81 1.15 -31.73 5.70
N ALA A 82 1.46 -30.53 6.21
CA ALA A 82 1.26 -30.20 7.62
C ALA A 82 -0.20 -30.35 8.04
N TYR A 83 -1.16 -29.83 7.25
CA TYR A 83 -2.57 -29.96 7.58
C TYR A 83 -3.12 -31.38 7.36
N VAL A 84 -2.68 -32.09 6.31
CA VAL A 84 -3.03 -33.51 6.09
C VAL A 84 -2.59 -34.36 7.29
N ALA A 85 -1.34 -34.20 7.73
CA ALA A 85 -0.79 -34.93 8.85
C ALA A 85 -1.44 -34.53 10.20
N ASP A 86 -1.90 -33.29 10.34
CA ASP A 86 -2.60 -32.82 11.55
C ASP A 86 -4.03 -33.39 11.66
N GLN A 87 -4.70 -33.62 10.53
CA GLN A 87 -6.06 -34.15 10.50
C GLN A 87 -6.10 -35.67 10.56
N ALA A 88 -5.27 -36.37 9.80
CA ALA A 88 -5.27 -37.83 9.79
C ALA A 88 -4.83 -38.42 11.14
N LYS A 89 -5.69 -39.27 11.74
CA LYS A 89 -5.49 -39.86 13.08
C LYS A 89 -4.89 -41.26 13.01
N ILE A 90 -3.89 -41.54 13.86
CA ILE A 90 -3.13 -42.80 13.83
C ILE A 90 -3.96 -43.95 14.38
N GLY A 91 -4.43 -44.85 13.53
CA GLY A 91 -5.17 -46.05 13.95
C GLY A 91 -6.68 -45.92 13.81
N ASP A 92 -7.15 -44.84 13.18
CA ASP A 92 -8.52 -44.76 12.66
C ASP A 92 -8.59 -45.62 11.38
N SER A 93 -9.79 -45.93 10.90
CA SER A 93 -9.97 -46.65 9.64
C SER A 93 -9.32 -45.89 8.47
N LEU A 94 -8.81 -46.62 7.47
CA LEU A 94 -8.18 -46.00 6.30
C LEU A 94 -9.12 -45.00 5.59
N SER A 95 -10.41 -45.31 5.53
CA SER A 95 -11.42 -44.41 4.95
C SER A 95 -11.54 -43.09 5.70
N ASN A 96 -11.53 -43.14 7.05
CA ASN A 96 -11.55 -41.93 7.88
C ASN A 96 -10.25 -41.15 7.75
N GLN A 97 -9.09 -41.81 7.78
CA GLN A 97 -7.80 -41.15 7.57
C GLN A 97 -7.72 -40.45 6.20
N LEU A 98 -8.22 -41.06 5.13
CA LEU A 98 -8.29 -40.45 3.81
C LEU A 98 -9.26 -39.26 3.76
N THR A 99 -10.40 -39.37 4.46
CA THR A 99 -11.37 -38.26 4.60
C THR A 99 -10.73 -37.08 5.34
N ASP A 100 -10.11 -37.34 6.49
CA ASP A 100 -9.47 -36.34 7.32
C ASP A 100 -8.25 -35.72 6.60
N ALA A 101 -7.48 -36.51 5.86
CA ALA A 101 -6.43 -36.02 4.97
C ALA A 101 -6.99 -35.06 3.90
N GLY A 102 -8.08 -35.44 3.23
CA GLY A 102 -8.76 -34.59 2.24
C GLY A 102 -9.25 -33.27 2.85
N LEU A 103 -9.83 -33.32 4.05
CA LEU A 103 -10.23 -32.14 4.81
C LEU A 103 -9.04 -31.26 5.20
N GLY A 104 -7.91 -31.87 5.61
CA GLY A 104 -6.65 -31.17 5.88
C GLY A 104 -6.12 -30.44 4.66
N LEU A 105 -6.10 -31.09 3.50
CA LEU A 105 -5.75 -30.44 2.23
C LEU A 105 -6.70 -29.26 1.93
N GLY A 106 -8.00 -29.42 2.18
CA GLY A 106 -8.99 -28.35 2.08
C GLY A 106 -8.66 -27.13 2.94
N LYS A 107 -8.23 -27.33 4.20
CA LYS A 107 -7.79 -26.23 5.09
C LYS A 107 -6.59 -25.49 4.54
N ALA A 108 -5.59 -26.24 4.06
CA ALA A 108 -4.39 -25.65 3.47
C ALA A 108 -4.71 -24.79 2.23
N VAL A 109 -5.57 -25.30 1.34
CA VAL A 109 -6.04 -24.56 0.16
C VAL A 109 -6.84 -23.33 0.56
N ALA A 110 -7.77 -23.45 1.51
CA ALA A 110 -8.58 -22.32 1.98
C ALA A 110 -7.71 -21.19 2.55
N LEU A 111 -6.73 -21.52 3.39
CA LEU A 111 -5.82 -20.55 3.99
C LEU A 111 -4.87 -19.92 2.97
N LYS A 112 -4.21 -20.74 2.15
CA LYS A 112 -3.27 -20.23 1.14
C LYS A 112 -3.96 -19.42 0.07
N GLY A 113 -5.13 -19.87 -0.39
CA GLY A 113 -5.97 -19.16 -1.33
C GLY A 113 -6.46 -17.83 -0.76
N SER A 114 -6.90 -17.81 0.50
CA SER A 114 -7.29 -16.57 1.18
C SER A 114 -6.12 -15.61 1.34
N PHE A 115 -4.93 -16.10 1.71
CA PHE A 115 -3.73 -15.26 1.81
C PHE A 115 -3.37 -14.64 0.45
N ALA A 116 -3.32 -15.43 -0.62
CA ALA A 116 -3.06 -14.95 -1.97
C ALA A 116 -4.10 -13.92 -2.45
N MET A 117 -5.38 -14.16 -2.15
CA MET A 117 -6.46 -13.22 -2.44
C MET A 117 -6.26 -11.90 -1.69
N MET A 118 -5.94 -11.93 -0.40
CA MET A 118 -5.69 -10.73 0.41
C MET A 118 -4.46 -9.96 -0.05
N GLU A 119 -3.38 -10.66 -0.42
CA GLU A 119 -2.19 -10.04 -1.04
C GLU A 119 -2.54 -9.37 -2.38
N SER A 120 -3.32 -10.03 -3.24
CA SER A 120 -3.74 -9.46 -4.54
C SER A 120 -4.65 -8.24 -4.40
N ARG A 121 -5.40 -8.16 -3.30
CA ARG A 121 -6.23 -7.01 -2.93
C ARG A 121 -5.45 -5.93 -2.16
N ASN A 122 -4.15 -6.12 -1.94
CA ASN A 122 -3.29 -5.17 -1.24
C ASN A 122 -3.82 -4.79 0.16
N LEU A 123 -4.39 -5.77 0.87
CA LEU A 123 -4.83 -5.54 2.24
C LEU A 123 -3.64 -5.21 3.14
N SER A 124 -3.87 -4.38 4.17
CA SER A 124 -2.84 -4.11 5.16
C SER A 124 -2.42 -5.42 5.86
N PRO A 125 -1.18 -5.56 6.34
CA PRO A 125 -0.74 -6.75 7.08
C PRO A 125 -1.68 -7.09 8.23
N THR A 126 -2.21 -6.07 8.90
CA THR A 126 -3.17 -6.24 9.98
C THR A 126 -4.49 -6.82 9.50
N MET A 127 -5.09 -6.28 8.44
CA MET A 127 -6.32 -6.83 7.85
C MET A 127 -6.11 -8.26 7.37
N THR A 128 -4.97 -8.53 6.73
CA THR A 128 -4.60 -9.86 6.28
C THR A 128 -4.50 -10.82 7.47
N GLY A 129 -3.85 -10.41 8.56
CA GLY A 129 -3.74 -11.24 9.76
C GLY A 129 -5.09 -11.54 10.43
N VAL A 130 -5.95 -10.53 10.61
CA VAL A 130 -7.31 -10.74 11.16
C VAL A 130 -8.14 -11.64 10.25
N GLY A 131 -8.16 -11.35 8.95
CA GLY A 131 -8.88 -12.13 7.96
C GLY A 131 -8.42 -13.59 7.93
N LEU A 132 -7.11 -13.83 7.97
CA LEU A 132 -6.55 -15.17 8.05
C LEU A 132 -6.90 -15.88 9.36
N GLY A 133 -6.96 -15.16 10.49
CA GLY A 133 -7.43 -15.73 11.75
C GLY A 133 -8.88 -16.21 11.67
N ILE A 134 -9.76 -15.38 11.09
CA ILE A 134 -11.16 -15.76 10.86
C ILE A 134 -11.26 -16.99 9.93
N VAL A 135 -10.54 -16.98 8.80
CA VAL A 135 -10.50 -18.11 7.86
C VAL A 135 -9.94 -19.36 8.53
N GLN A 136 -8.90 -19.24 9.35
CA GLN A 136 -8.32 -20.36 10.09
C GLN A 136 -9.35 -20.99 11.01
N ARG A 137 -9.98 -20.22 11.91
CA ARG A 137 -10.97 -20.77 12.86
C ARG A 137 -12.18 -21.36 12.15
N THR A 138 -12.63 -20.69 11.07
CA THR A 138 -13.76 -21.16 10.25
C THR A 138 -13.42 -22.47 9.56
N SER A 139 -12.26 -22.56 8.90
CA SER A 139 -11.84 -23.79 8.20
C SER A 139 -11.48 -24.91 9.17
N GLU A 140 -10.89 -24.60 10.33
CA GLU A 140 -10.66 -25.57 11.41
C GLU A 140 -11.98 -26.15 11.92
N THR A 141 -13.07 -25.39 11.92
CA THR A 141 -14.36 -25.90 12.35
C THR A 141 -15.09 -26.62 11.21
N ALA A 142 -15.20 -25.98 10.04
CA ALA A 142 -15.95 -26.46 8.89
C ALA A 142 -15.34 -27.69 8.23
N LEU A 143 -14.02 -27.86 8.29
CA LEU A 143 -13.29 -28.94 7.62
C LEU A 143 -12.73 -29.93 8.63
N THR A 144 -13.49 -30.26 9.67
CA THR A 144 -13.14 -31.27 10.66
C THR A 144 -14.32 -32.22 10.80
N ARG A 145 -14.10 -33.51 10.51
CA ARG A 145 -15.16 -34.51 10.46
C ARG A 145 -15.93 -34.60 11.77
N GLU A 146 -15.23 -34.52 12.90
CA GLU A 146 -15.78 -34.62 14.25
C GLU A 146 -16.77 -33.50 14.56
N ASN A 147 -16.68 -32.34 13.91
CA ASN A 147 -17.64 -31.25 14.13
C ASN A 147 -19.03 -31.59 13.59
N TYR A 148 -19.11 -32.49 12.62
CA TYR A 148 -20.35 -32.97 12.04
C TYR A 148 -20.89 -34.21 12.75
N LEU A 149 -20.26 -34.67 13.83
CA LEU A 149 -20.81 -35.77 14.62
C LEU A 149 -21.62 -35.21 15.79
N ASP A 150 -22.80 -35.80 16.02
CA ASP A 150 -23.62 -35.55 17.20
C ASP A 150 -23.05 -36.31 18.42
N ALA A 151 -23.67 -36.15 19.60
CA ALA A 151 -23.24 -36.81 20.83
C ALA A 151 -23.32 -38.35 20.75
N LYS A 152 -24.08 -38.90 19.80
CA LYS A 152 -24.25 -40.33 19.55
C LYS A 152 -23.31 -40.85 18.45
N GLY A 153 -22.50 -39.96 17.86
CA GLY A 153 -21.60 -40.28 16.75
C GLY A 153 -22.28 -40.31 15.38
N HIS A 154 -23.53 -39.86 15.25
CA HIS A 154 -24.21 -39.75 13.96
C HIS A 154 -23.85 -38.45 13.25
N VAL A 155 -23.84 -38.50 11.92
CA VAL A 155 -23.56 -37.32 11.09
C VAL A 155 -24.74 -36.34 11.14
N SER A 156 -24.48 -35.10 11.57
CA SER A 156 -25.40 -33.96 11.58
C SER A 156 -24.76 -32.75 10.89
N TYR A 157 -25.14 -32.54 9.63
CA TYR A 157 -24.66 -31.39 8.84
C TYR A 157 -25.13 -30.05 9.40
N ALA A 158 -26.36 -30.01 9.91
CA ALA A 158 -26.94 -28.81 10.51
C ALA A 158 -26.17 -28.39 11.76
N ASP A 159 -25.82 -29.34 12.64
CA ASP A 159 -25.06 -29.04 13.86
C ASP A 159 -23.62 -28.62 13.52
N GLY A 160 -22.97 -29.29 12.56
CA GLY A 160 -21.63 -28.91 12.12
C GLY A 160 -21.59 -27.50 11.49
N LEU A 161 -22.58 -27.15 10.67
CA LEU A 161 -22.70 -25.80 10.11
C LEU A 161 -23.00 -24.76 11.21
N ALA A 162 -23.91 -25.07 12.14
CA ALA A 162 -24.21 -24.19 13.27
C ALA A 162 -22.97 -23.96 14.16
N LYS A 163 -22.21 -25.02 14.48
CA LYS A 163 -20.93 -24.92 15.21
C LYS A 163 -19.92 -24.06 14.45
N THR A 164 -19.84 -24.22 13.13
CA THR A 164 -18.96 -23.41 12.26
C THR A 164 -19.32 -21.93 12.33
N MET A 165 -20.58 -21.59 12.09
CA MET A 165 -21.05 -20.19 12.12
C MET A 165 -20.87 -19.55 13.50
N ARG A 166 -21.16 -20.30 14.57
CA ARG A 166 -20.96 -19.84 15.95
C ARG A 166 -19.48 -19.61 16.26
N THR A 167 -18.58 -20.47 15.78
CA THR A 167 -17.13 -20.32 16.02
C THR A 167 -16.54 -19.16 15.22
N ALA A 168 -16.97 -19.01 13.96
CA ALA A 168 -16.51 -17.96 13.07
C ALA A 168 -16.96 -16.57 13.51
N PHE A 169 -18.23 -16.42 13.89
CA PHE A 169 -18.90 -15.13 14.12
C PHE A 169 -19.41 -14.96 15.55
N ASN A 170 -18.81 -15.63 16.54
CA ASN A 170 -19.11 -15.34 17.94
C ASN A 170 -18.86 -13.84 18.21
N PRO A 171 -19.82 -13.09 18.78
CA PRO A 171 -19.64 -11.66 19.09
C PRO A 171 -18.37 -11.35 19.89
N ALA A 172 -17.97 -12.23 20.81
CA ALA A 172 -16.74 -12.09 21.58
C ALA A 172 -15.49 -12.25 20.69
N SER A 173 -15.48 -13.22 19.78
CA SER A 173 -14.39 -13.41 18.80
C SER A 173 -14.29 -12.20 17.86
N VAL A 174 -15.43 -11.67 17.39
CA VAL A 174 -15.46 -10.46 16.56
C VAL A 174 -14.93 -9.25 17.32
N ALA A 175 -15.27 -9.10 18.62
CA ALA A 175 -14.73 -8.04 19.45
C ALA A 175 -13.20 -8.16 19.63
N VAL A 176 -12.69 -9.37 19.85
CA VAL A 176 -11.25 -9.63 19.91
C VAL A 176 -10.57 -9.35 18.57
N ASP A 177 -11.15 -9.77 17.45
CA ASP A 177 -10.64 -9.50 16.11
C ASP A 177 -10.55 -7.98 15.84
N ALA A 178 -11.58 -7.22 16.24
CA ALA A 178 -11.61 -5.77 16.14
C ALA A 178 -10.57 -5.08 17.04
N ALA A 179 -10.38 -5.56 18.27
CA ALA A 179 -9.34 -5.06 19.17
C ALA A 179 -7.92 -5.35 18.64
N SER A 180 -7.71 -6.56 18.12
CA SER A 180 -6.46 -6.99 17.48
C SER A 180 -6.15 -6.15 16.26
N PHE A 181 -7.16 -5.91 15.43
CA PHE A 181 -7.08 -5.00 14.30
C PHE A 181 -6.63 -3.62 14.76
N GLY A 182 -7.33 -3.02 15.73
CA GLY A 182 -7.00 -1.68 16.24
C GLY A 182 -5.55 -1.56 16.74
N ALA A 183 -5.08 -2.54 17.52
CA ALA A 183 -3.73 -2.53 18.07
C ALA A 183 -2.65 -2.67 16.99
N ALA A 184 -2.77 -3.69 16.12
CA ALA A 184 -1.78 -3.94 15.07
C ALA A 184 -1.82 -2.88 13.97
N ASP A 185 -2.98 -2.29 13.67
CA ASP A 185 -3.12 -1.20 12.71
C ASP A 185 -2.45 0.10 13.20
N VAL A 186 -2.47 0.38 14.51
CA VAL A 186 -1.70 1.48 15.11
C VAL A 186 -0.19 1.25 14.96
N LEU A 187 0.29 0.03 15.19
CA LEU A 187 1.70 -0.31 15.00
C LEU A 187 2.12 -0.18 13.53
N TRP A 188 1.31 -0.72 12.61
CA TRP A 188 1.51 -0.60 11.17
C TRP A 188 1.51 0.86 10.73
N GLY A 189 0.50 1.65 11.13
CA GLY A 189 0.40 3.07 10.80
C GLY A 189 1.59 3.89 11.30
N ARG A 190 2.08 3.64 12.52
CA ARG A 190 3.30 4.30 13.02
C ARG A 190 4.53 3.92 12.21
N ALA A 191 4.70 2.64 11.92
CA ALA A 191 5.85 2.16 11.17
C ALA A 191 5.81 2.63 9.71
N TYR A 192 4.62 2.69 9.11
CA TYR A 192 4.35 3.29 7.81
C TYR A 192 4.71 4.77 7.76
N MET A 193 4.27 5.57 8.73
CA MET A 193 4.60 7.00 8.76
C MET A 193 6.09 7.24 8.99
N ARG A 194 6.74 6.47 9.88
CA ARG A 194 8.18 6.60 10.16
C ARG A 194 9.06 6.21 8.98
N SER A 195 8.71 5.11 8.32
CA SER A 195 9.43 4.60 7.15
C SER A 195 9.12 5.36 5.87
N ARG A 196 8.27 6.40 5.95
CA ARG A 196 7.80 7.09 4.76
C ARG A 196 7.20 6.10 3.73
N GLY A 197 6.38 5.17 4.21
CA GLY A 197 5.70 4.18 3.37
C GLY A 197 6.58 3.05 2.83
N ASP A 198 7.90 3.11 2.99
CA ASP A 198 8.86 2.09 2.52
C ASP A 198 8.56 0.70 3.08
N ILE A 199 8.00 0.66 4.29
CA ILE A 199 7.63 -0.57 4.97
C ILE A 199 6.65 -1.46 4.18
N ARG A 200 5.93 -0.90 3.20
CA ARG A 200 5.04 -1.66 2.30
C ARG A 200 5.77 -2.68 1.43
N PHE A 201 7.07 -2.47 1.25
CA PHE A 201 7.94 -3.32 0.44
C PHE A 201 8.80 -4.22 1.32
N ASP A 202 8.75 -4.06 2.66
CA ASP A 202 9.38 -4.97 3.61
C ASP A 202 8.52 -6.23 3.78
N THR A 203 8.78 -7.24 2.93
CA THR A 203 8.07 -8.52 2.96
C THR A 203 8.19 -9.20 4.32
N ILE A 204 9.35 -9.08 4.98
CA ILE A 204 9.62 -9.73 6.26
C ILE A 204 8.70 -9.12 7.32
N LEU A 205 8.69 -7.79 7.46
CA LEU A 205 7.89 -7.13 8.48
C LEU A 205 6.39 -7.25 8.20
N LYS A 206 5.95 -7.19 6.93
CA LYS A 206 4.55 -7.44 6.56
C LYS A 206 4.10 -8.82 7.01
N ASN A 207 4.85 -9.86 6.68
CA ASN A 207 4.49 -11.23 7.06
C ASN A 207 4.62 -11.44 8.58
N THR A 208 5.56 -10.76 9.24
CA THR A 208 5.70 -10.78 10.71
C THR A 208 4.45 -10.20 11.40
N LEU A 209 3.95 -9.06 10.93
CA LEU A 209 2.76 -8.42 11.48
C LEU A 209 1.47 -9.18 11.14
N ALA A 210 1.35 -9.66 9.90
CA ALA A 210 0.21 -10.48 9.49
C ALA A 210 0.17 -11.79 10.29
N GLY A 211 1.31 -12.47 10.42
CA GLY A 211 1.45 -13.69 11.22
C GLY A 211 1.16 -13.44 12.70
N GLY A 212 1.70 -12.37 13.29
CA GLY A 212 1.43 -12.04 14.70
C GLY A 212 -0.04 -11.72 14.96
N THR A 213 -0.67 -10.97 14.06
CA THR A 213 -2.10 -10.64 14.18
C THR A 213 -2.97 -11.88 14.00
N MET A 214 -2.68 -12.71 13.00
CA MET A 214 -3.34 -14.00 12.77
C MET A 214 -3.20 -14.94 13.97
N GLY A 215 -1.99 -15.09 14.50
CA GLY A 215 -1.72 -15.94 15.65
C GLY A 215 -2.48 -15.49 16.88
N PHE A 216 -2.57 -14.18 17.11
CA PHE A 216 -3.34 -13.62 18.22
C PHE A 216 -4.84 -13.87 18.05
N THR A 217 -5.41 -13.55 16.89
CA THR A 217 -6.84 -13.71 16.63
C THR A 217 -7.25 -15.18 16.65
N SER A 218 -6.46 -16.08 16.09
CA SER A 218 -6.70 -17.52 16.16
C SER A 218 -6.59 -18.05 17.60
N GLY A 219 -5.54 -17.69 18.33
CA GLY A 219 -5.31 -18.15 19.70
C GLY A 219 -6.39 -17.69 20.68
N ALA A 220 -6.74 -16.40 20.64
CA ALA A 220 -7.78 -15.84 21.50
C ALA A 220 -9.18 -16.34 21.11
N GLY A 221 -9.47 -16.42 19.80
CA GLY A 221 -10.75 -16.93 19.31
C GLY A 221 -10.99 -18.41 19.64
N ASN A 222 -9.94 -19.24 19.56
CA ASN A 222 -10.03 -20.66 19.92
C ASN A 222 -10.24 -20.85 21.44
N GLU A 223 -9.58 -20.05 22.26
CA GLU A 223 -9.78 -20.09 23.72
C GLU A 223 -11.19 -19.61 24.12
N LEU A 224 -11.71 -18.57 23.44
CA LEU A 224 -13.10 -18.14 23.62
C LEU A 224 -14.09 -19.25 23.25
N ALA A 225 -13.89 -19.90 22.09
CA ALA A 225 -14.74 -21.00 21.66
C ALA A 225 -14.70 -22.16 22.66
N ARG A 226 -13.51 -22.48 23.20
CA ARG A 226 -13.34 -23.52 24.23
C ARG A 226 -14.10 -23.18 25.52
N GLN A 227 -13.93 -21.98 26.06
CA GLN A 227 -14.63 -21.54 27.28
C GLN A 227 -16.14 -21.51 27.06
N TRP A 228 -16.60 -21.09 25.88
CA TRP A 228 -18.01 -21.08 25.52
C TRP A 228 -18.60 -22.49 25.49
N GLN A 229 -17.90 -23.45 24.87
CA GLN A 229 -18.34 -24.84 24.76
C GLN A 229 -18.41 -25.56 26.11
N GLN A 230 -17.59 -25.14 27.09
CA GLN A 230 -17.61 -25.72 28.44
C GLN A 230 -18.81 -25.28 29.28
N GLY A 231 -19.56 -24.25 28.88
CA GLY A 231 -20.88 -23.95 29.44
C GLY A 231 -20.92 -23.40 30.87
N ASP A 232 -19.79 -23.30 31.58
CA ASP A 232 -19.75 -22.93 33.00
C ASP A 232 -20.01 -21.44 33.30
N GLY A 233 -20.19 -20.61 32.27
CA GLY A 233 -20.41 -19.16 32.40
C GLY A 233 -19.21 -18.36 32.92
N GLN A 234 -18.11 -19.02 33.28
CA GLN A 234 -16.88 -18.37 33.74
C GLN A 234 -15.97 -18.03 32.56
N TYR A 235 -16.11 -16.81 32.06
CA TYR A 235 -15.21 -16.27 31.04
C TYR A 235 -13.92 -15.74 31.69
N SER A 236 -12.81 -16.41 31.42
CA SER A 236 -11.48 -15.92 31.79
C SER A 236 -10.88 -15.13 30.63
N LEU A 237 -11.10 -13.81 30.66
CA LEU A 237 -10.46 -12.89 29.72
C LEU A 237 -8.93 -13.00 29.77
N SER A 238 -8.36 -13.27 30.95
CA SER A 238 -6.92 -13.46 31.10
C SER A 238 -6.39 -14.68 30.33
N ALA A 239 -7.13 -15.80 30.33
CA ALA A 239 -6.77 -16.98 29.56
C ALA A 239 -6.90 -16.73 28.05
N VAL A 240 -7.95 -16.02 27.62
CA VAL A 240 -8.16 -15.61 26.22
C VAL A 240 -7.00 -14.74 25.74
N LEU A 241 -6.63 -13.71 26.51
CA LEU A 241 -5.52 -12.83 26.19
C LEU A 241 -4.18 -13.56 26.25
N GLY A 242 -3.97 -14.46 27.23
CA GLY A 242 -2.77 -15.27 27.34
C GLY A 242 -2.57 -16.18 26.12
N ARG A 243 -3.62 -16.90 25.71
CA ARG A 243 -3.61 -17.74 24.50
C ARG A 243 -3.45 -16.90 23.24
N GLY A 244 -4.08 -15.73 23.17
CA GLY A 244 -3.87 -14.76 22.10
C GLY A 244 -2.40 -14.30 22.01
N LEU A 245 -1.79 -13.85 23.11
CA LEU A 245 -0.41 -13.38 23.13
C LEU A 245 0.58 -14.48 22.73
N ALA A 246 0.40 -15.70 23.24
CA ALA A 246 1.23 -16.83 22.86
C ALA A 246 1.08 -17.20 21.38
N GLY A 247 -0.16 -17.25 20.88
CA GLY A 247 -0.44 -17.44 19.46
C GLY A 247 0.18 -16.33 18.60
N GLY A 248 0.10 -15.07 19.05
CA GLY A 248 0.69 -13.92 18.37
C GLY A 248 2.21 -13.97 18.31
N ALA A 249 2.89 -14.30 19.41
CA ALA A 249 4.34 -14.47 19.42
C ALA A 249 4.79 -15.57 18.44
N LEU A 250 4.08 -16.70 18.44
CA LEU A 250 4.33 -17.80 17.52
C LEU A 250 4.08 -17.40 16.06
N GLY A 251 2.97 -16.72 15.80
CA GLY A 251 2.61 -16.22 14.48
C GLY A 251 3.60 -15.18 13.97
N THR A 252 4.14 -14.32 14.84
CA THR A 252 5.24 -13.39 14.52
C THR A 252 6.50 -14.15 14.11
N ALA A 253 6.88 -15.20 14.83
CA ALA A 253 8.06 -16.01 14.49
C ALA A 253 7.87 -16.74 13.14
N ALA A 254 6.72 -17.39 12.96
CA ALA A 254 6.37 -18.10 11.72
C ALA A 254 6.29 -17.12 10.52
N GLY A 255 5.61 -15.99 10.70
CA GLY A 255 5.47 -14.94 9.71
C GLY A 255 6.82 -14.31 9.32
N ARG A 256 7.72 -14.10 10.28
CA ARG A 256 9.07 -13.60 10.01
C ARG A 256 9.88 -14.59 9.17
N LEU A 257 9.87 -15.87 9.54
CA LEU A 257 10.61 -16.91 8.80
C LEU A 257 10.05 -17.10 7.39
N GLY A 258 8.73 -17.13 7.25
CA GLY A 258 8.08 -17.16 5.95
C GLY A 258 8.38 -15.92 5.13
N GLY A 259 8.37 -14.74 5.76
CA GLY A 259 8.78 -13.47 5.17
C GLY A 259 10.23 -13.48 4.67
N MET A 260 11.18 -14.02 5.44
CA MET A 260 12.59 -14.15 5.02
C MET A 260 12.75 -15.06 3.79
N GLN A 261 12.02 -16.17 3.75
CA GLN A 261 12.03 -17.06 2.59
C GLN A 261 11.36 -16.40 1.37
N SER A 262 10.23 -15.73 1.59
CA SER A 262 9.49 -15.00 0.55
C SER A 262 10.35 -13.89 -0.04
N GLU A 263 11.03 -13.11 0.81
CA GLU A 263 11.95 -12.04 0.39
C GLU A 263 13.05 -12.58 -0.52
N ARG A 264 13.64 -13.75 -0.22
CA ARG A 264 14.63 -14.40 -1.11
C ARG A 264 14.06 -14.70 -2.50
N SER A 265 12.80 -15.13 -2.58
CA SER A 265 12.13 -15.41 -3.86
C SER A 265 11.77 -14.14 -4.66
N LEU A 266 11.65 -13.02 -3.95
CA LEU A 266 11.32 -11.71 -4.51
C LEU A 266 12.54 -10.85 -4.79
N ARG A 267 13.69 -11.16 -4.19
CA ARG A 267 14.91 -10.38 -4.35
C ARG A 267 15.30 -10.26 -5.82
N LEU A 268 15.66 -9.05 -6.23
CA LEU A 268 16.29 -8.80 -7.52
C LEU A 268 17.80 -8.95 -7.37
N ASP A 269 18.44 -9.58 -8.35
CA ASP A 269 19.90 -9.73 -8.38
C ASP A 269 20.57 -8.51 -9.02
N ILE A 270 20.18 -7.34 -8.52
CA ILE A 270 20.66 -6.04 -8.99
C ILE A 270 20.94 -5.24 -7.73
N LYS A 271 22.22 -4.94 -7.51
CA LYS A 271 22.68 -4.12 -6.40
C LYS A 271 23.54 -3.00 -6.95
N ASP A 272 23.23 -1.78 -6.53
CA ASP A 272 24.06 -0.63 -6.86
C ASP A 272 25.48 -0.85 -6.31
N ALA A 273 26.47 -0.56 -7.15
CA ALA A 273 27.86 -0.56 -6.73
C ALA A 273 28.09 0.53 -5.67
N PRO A 274 29.06 0.38 -4.76
CA PRO A 274 29.48 1.48 -3.91
C PRO A 274 29.81 2.71 -4.75
N GLY A 275 29.19 3.85 -4.44
CA GLY A 275 29.39 5.10 -5.20
C GLY A 275 28.41 5.35 -6.34
N ALA A 276 27.57 4.38 -6.73
CA ALA A 276 26.62 4.54 -7.84
C ALA A 276 25.70 5.76 -7.69
N ILE A 277 25.27 6.09 -6.46
CA ILE A 277 24.45 7.29 -6.20
C ILE A 277 25.24 8.58 -6.45
N ASN A 278 26.53 8.60 -6.13
CA ASN A 278 27.39 9.75 -6.39
C ASN A 278 27.64 9.89 -7.90
N GLU A 279 27.88 8.79 -8.60
CA GLU A 279 28.01 8.79 -10.06
C GLU A 279 26.72 9.30 -10.74
N ALA A 280 25.56 8.79 -10.30
CA ALA A 280 24.26 9.22 -10.79
C ALA A 280 24.01 10.72 -10.56
N ARG A 281 24.42 11.29 -9.44
CA ARG A 281 24.29 12.73 -9.16
C ARG A 281 25.30 13.61 -9.89
N ASN A 282 26.34 13.01 -10.47
CA ASN A 282 27.40 13.69 -11.19
C ASN A 282 27.36 13.37 -12.69
N THR A 283 26.19 13.16 -13.28
CA THR A 283 26.10 13.12 -14.75
C THR A 283 26.13 14.55 -15.32
N PRO A 284 26.54 14.73 -16.59
CA PRO A 284 26.46 16.05 -17.24
C PRO A 284 25.05 16.66 -17.22
N PHE A 285 24.00 15.83 -17.32
CA PHE A 285 22.62 16.28 -17.21
C PHE A 285 22.29 16.83 -15.82
N GLN A 286 22.72 16.13 -14.75
CA GLN A 286 22.53 16.57 -13.36
C GLN A 286 23.30 17.86 -13.02
N ARG A 287 24.42 18.11 -13.70
CA ARG A 287 25.18 19.37 -13.57
C ARG A 287 24.65 20.50 -14.48
N GLY A 288 23.65 20.24 -15.31
CA GLY A 288 23.13 21.22 -16.26
C GLY A 288 24.09 21.54 -17.41
N GLU A 289 25.05 20.65 -17.71
CA GLU A 289 25.98 20.78 -18.84
C GLU A 289 25.33 20.37 -20.16
N ILE A 290 24.46 19.36 -20.11
CA ILE A 290 23.61 18.93 -21.22
C ILE A 290 22.18 19.33 -20.90
N VAL A 291 21.63 20.25 -21.68
CA VAL A 291 20.31 20.85 -21.49
C VAL A 291 19.59 20.97 -22.83
N ASP A 292 18.26 20.87 -22.81
CA ASP A 292 17.45 21.27 -23.96
C ASP A 292 17.23 22.80 -23.99
N ALA A 293 16.50 23.29 -24.99
CA ALA A 293 16.26 24.73 -25.17
C ALA A 293 15.52 25.38 -23.99
N ASN A 294 14.57 24.66 -23.37
CA ASN A 294 13.81 25.20 -22.24
C ASN A 294 14.68 25.26 -20.98
N GLN A 295 15.45 24.21 -20.72
CA GLN A 295 16.43 24.19 -19.63
C GLN A 295 17.51 25.23 -19.83
N ALA A 296 18.02 25.43 -21.06
CA ALA A 296 18.99 26.48 -21.37
C ALA A 296 18.43 27.87 -21.07
N ALA A 297 17.18 28.14 -21.44
CA ALA A 297 16.52 29.42 -21.13
C ALA A 297 16.43 29.67 -19.61
N LEU A 298 16.11 28.65 -18.81
CA LEU A 298 16.11 28.77 -17.34
C LEU A 298 17.51 28.78 -16.73
N ARG A 299 18.52 28.17 -17.34
CA ARG A 299 19.90 28.14 -16.82
C ARG A 299 20.60 29.47 -17.07
N ASP A 300 20.44 30.02 -18.26
CA ASP A 300 21.27 31.11 -18.77
C ASP A 300 20.57 32.49 -18.68
N GLY A 301 19.23 32.53 -18.63
CA GLY A 301 18.48 33.79 -18.58
C GLY A 301 18.71 34.59 -17.30
N PRO A 302 18.72 35.94 -17.31
CA PRO A 302 18.89 36.77 -16.11
C PRO A 302 17.86 36.44 -15.03
N ILE A 303 18.31 36.22 -13.79
CA ILE A 303 17.43 35.84 -12.67
C ILE A 303 17.35 36.96 -11.63
N THR A 304 16.13 37.25 -11.17
CA THR A 304 15.84 38.19 -10.09
C THR A 304 15.15 37.46 -8.95
N LEU A 305 15.80 37.40 -7.78
CA LEU A 305 15.20 36.84 -6.56
C LEU A 305 14.21 37.85 -5.97
N THR A 306 12.99 37.38 -5.67
CA THR A 306 11.88 38.25 -5.22
C THR A 306 11.48 38.02 -3.77
N ALA A 307 11.57 36.79 -3.28
CA ALA A 307 11.24 36.44 -1.90
C ALA A 307 11.93 35.15 -1.47
N ARG A 308 12.11 34.99 -0.16
CA ARG A 308 12.58 33.75 0.48
C ARG A 308 11.44 33.08 1.24
N TYR A 309 11.33 31.76 1.17
CA TYR A 309 10.40 30.96 1.96
C TYR A 309 11.11 30.37 3.18
N ASP A 310 10.89 30.96 4.36
CA ASP A 310 11.59 30.55 5.59
C ASP A 310 11.01 29.33 6.30
N HIS A 311 9.83 28.85 5.89
CA HIS A 311 9.11 27.76 6.56
C HIS A 311 9.29 26.38 5.90
N LEU A 312 10.08 26.30 4.82
CA LEU A 312 10.36 25.04 4.13
C LEU A 312 11.62 24.38 4.69
N MET A 313 11.69 23.05 4.62
CA MET A 313 12.84 22.29 5.16
C MET A 313 14.17 22.61 4.47
N THR A 314 14.12 22.95 3.18
CA THR A 314 15.26 23.43 2.40
C THR A 314 15.05 24.89 2.08
N PRO A 315 16.10 25.75 2.19
CA PRO A 315 16.01 27.14 1.73
C PRO A 315 15.45 27.19 0.30
N THR A 316 14.45 28.03 0.08
CA THR A 316 13.79 28.15 -1.23
C THR A 316 13.51 29.62 -1.50
N TYR A 317 13.84 30.07 -2.70
CA TYR A 317 13.61 31.43 -3.16
C TYR A 317 12.60 31.43 -4.29
N ARG A 318 11.64 32.36 -4.23
CA ARG A 318 10.86 32.74 -5.38
C ARG A 318 11.68 33.67 -6.25
N ALA A 319 11.70 33.43 -7.55
CA ALA A 319 12.43 34.25 -8.51
C ALA A 319 11.68 34.39 -9.82
N SER A 320 12.14 35.31 -10.65
CA SER A 320 11.70 35.47 -12.03
C SER A 320 12.92 35.48 -12.95
N ILE A 321 12.80 34.81 -14.10
CA ILE A 321 13.84 34.76 -15.13
C ILE A 321 13.34 35.52 -16.36
N ASP A 322 14.15 36.43 -16.87
CA ASP A 322 13.89 37.11 -18.14
C ASP A 322 14.24 36.17 -19.31
N LEU A 323 13.22 35.81 -20.10
CA LEU A 323 13.38 34.98 -21.29
C LEU A 323 13.55 35.84 -22.56
N GLY A 324 13.64 37.17 -22.43
CA GLY A 324 13.66 38.13 -23.52
C GLY A 324 12.25 38.54 -24.00
N ASN A 325 12.16 39.61 -24.80
CA ASN A 325 10.91 40.09 -25.40
C ASN A 325 9.76 40.35 -24.40
N ASN A 326 10.09 40.87 -23.21
CA ASN A 326 9.13 41.06 -22.09
C ASN A 326 8.45 39.76 -21.62
N ASN A 327 9.02 38.59 -21.92
CA ASN A 327 8.54 37.31 -21.43
C ASN A 327 9.29 36.92 -20.14
N TRP A 328 8.57 36.88 -19.03
CA TRP A 328 9.12 36.55 -17.72
C TRP A 328 8.61 35.21 -17.23
N GLN A 329 9.52 34.34 -16.82
CA GLN A 329 9.18 33.05 -16.24
C GLN A 329 9.30 33.08 -14.72
N ASN A 330 8.21 32.74 -14.03
CA ASN A 330 8.28 32.51 -12.59
C ASN A 330 8.96 31.17 -12.30
N VAL A 331 9.90 31.18 -11.35
CA VAL A 331 10.64 29.98 -10.94
C VAL A 331 10.81 29.91 -9.42
N LEU A 332 11.13 28.71 -8.93
CA LEU A 332 11.74 28.51 -7.62
C LEU A 332 13.22 28.23 -7.80
N PHE A 333 14.07 28.92 -7.04
CA PHE A 333 15.47 28.56 -6.87
C PHE A 333 15.67 27.90 -5.51
N ARG A 334 16.32 26.73 -5.49
CA ARG A 334 16.67 26.02 -4.26
C ARG A 334 18.20 25.88 -4.21
N PRO A 335 18.88 26.64 -3.35
CA PRO A 335 20.33 26.52 -3.19
C PRO A 335 20.70 25.20 -2.53
N ASN A 336 21.88 24.70 -2.89
CA ASN A 336 22.53 23.56 -2.28
C ASN A 336 22.96 23.90 -0.85
N ASP A 337 22.37 23.22 0.12
CA ASP A 337 22.70 23.35 1.54
C ASP A 337 23.69 22.29 2.03
N GLY A 338 24.22 21.46 1.12
CA GLY A 338 25.13 20.35 1.41
C GLY A 338 24.46 19.13 2.05
N SER A 339 23.14 19.15 2.26
CA SER A 339 22.42 18.03 2.87
C SER A 339 22.11 16.92 1.85
N GLU A 340 22.04 15.69 2.35
CA GLU A 340 21.57 14.55 1.55
C GLU A 340 20.11 14.73 1.09
N ALA A 341 19.29 15.43 1.88
CA ALA A 341 17.91 15.74 1.52
C ALA A 341 17.84 16.65 0.29
N PHE A 342 18.69 17.68 0.22
CA PHE A 342 18.82 18.52 -0.95
C PHE A 342 19.36 17.73 -2.15
N ALA A 343 20.48 17.02 -1.98
CA ALA A 343 21.11 16.27 -3.07
C ALA A 343 20.16 15.25 -3.71
N ARG A 344 19.39 14.53 -2.88
CA ARG A 344 18.33 13.63 -3.36
C ARG A 344 17.23 14.37 -4.11
N ARG A 345 16.74 15.49 -3.57
CA ARG A 345 15.66 16.25 -4.20
C ARG A 345 16.09 16.85 -5.53
N MET A 346 17.27 17.46 -5.62
CA MET A 346 17.82 17.94 -6.88
C MET A 346 17.89 16.82 -7.92
N GLN A 347 18.42 15.65 -7.53
CA GLN A 347 18.47 14.49 -8.40
C GLN A 347 17.08 14.10 -8.94
N THR A 348 16.10 13.97 -8.06
CA THR A 348 14.77 13.49 -8.43
C THR A 348 13.99 14.48 -9.28
N GLU A 349 14.10 15.79 -9.03
CA GLU A 349 13.44 16.82 -9.85
C GLU A 349 14.03 16.87 -11.27
N LEU A 350 15.36 16.84 -11.38
CA LEU A 350 16.04 16.86 -12.68
C LEU A 350 15.75 15.58 -13.47
N VAL A 351 15.87 14.40 -12.85
CA VAL A 351 15.46 13.13 -13.51
C VAL A 351 13.98 13.18 -13.87
N GLY A 352 13.14 13.73 -13.01
CA GLY A 352 11.72 13.95 -13.27
C GLY A 352 11.49 14.67 -14.59
N TYR A 353 12.13 15.83 -14.80
CA TYR A 353 12.02 16.54 -16.06
C TYR A 353 12.53 15.71 -17.26
N GLY A 354 13.74 15.17 -17.17
CA GLY A 354 14.33 14.37 -18.26
C GLY A 354 13.50 13.14 -18.63
N MET A 355 12.90 12.48 -17.64
CA MET A 355 11.98 11.36 -17.83
C MET A 355 10.67 11.79 -18.48
N GLY A 356 10.14 12.98 -18.17
CA GLY A 356 8.94 13.52 -18.80
C GLY A 356 9.08 13.61 -20.32
N SER A 357 10.23 14.10 -20.80
CA SER A 357 10.54 14.14 -22.23
C SER A 357 10.62 12.75 -22.86
N LYS A 358 11.27 11.78 -22.18
CA LYS A 358 11.38 10.39 -22.65
C LYS A 358 10.05 9.64 -22.66
N LEU A 359 9.15 9.93 -21.72
CA LEU A 359 7.79 9.38 -21.63
C LEU A 359 6.79 10.10 -22.56
N LYS A 360 7.22 11.15 -23.27
CA LYS A 360 6.32 12.06 -24.00
C LYS A 360 5.19 12.61 -23.10
N SER A 361 5.53 12.86 -21.84
CA SER A 361 4.67 13.45 -20.81
C SER A 361 5.19 14.81 -20.33
N ALA A 362 5.91 15.52 -21.20
CA ALA A 362 6.61 16.77 -20.89
C ALA A 362 5.68 17.86 -20.32
N ASN A 363 4.38 17.77 -20.57
CA ASN A 363 3.39 18.71 -20.03
C ASN A 363 2.96 18.39 -18.59
N SER A 364 3.55 17.39 -17.95
CA SER A 364 3.21 16.95 -16.59
C SER A 364 4.31 17.20 -15.55
N VAL A 365 5.44 17.80 -15.94
CA VAL A 365 6.54 18.20 -15.04
C VAL A 365 7.09 19.56 -15.48
N PRO A 366 7.29 20.52 -14.57
CA PRO A 366 7.92 21.80 -14.87
C PRO A 366 9.37 21.61 -15.31
N VAL A 367 9.84 22.51 -16.17
CA VAL A 367 11.25 22.56 -16.56
C VAL A 367 12.11 22.74 -15.32
N SER A 368 13.08 21.84 -15.12
CA SER A 368 13.98 21.87 -13.97
C SER A 368 15.42 21.72 -14.46
N VAL A 369 16.34 22.56 -13.95
CA VAL A 369 17.75 22.56 -14.38
C VAL A 369 18.67 22.99 -13.24
N ALA A 370 19.87 22.39 -13.18
CA ALA A 370 20.92 22.84 -12.28
C ALA A 370 21.38 24.25 -12.66
N ARG A 371 21.61 25.10 -11.65
CA ARG A 371 21.98 26.50 -11.87
C ARG A 371 22.69 27.07 -10.65
N SER A 372 23.69 27.92 -10.89
CA SER A 372 24.29 28.77 -9.86
C SER A 372 23.68 30.17 -9.89
N VAL A 373 23.42 30.74 -8.71
CA VAL A 373 22.81 32.06 -8.55
C VAL A 373 23.60 32.86 -7.52
N GLU A 374 23.78 34.16 -7.76
CA GLU A 374 24.38 35.06 -6.78
C GLU A 374 23.37 35.43 -5.69
N ILE A 375 23.72 35.17 -4.43
CA ILE A 375 22.96 35.54 -3.24
C ILE A 375 23.92 36.26 -2.31
N ASP A 376 23.60 37.50 -1.95
CA ASP A 376 24.39 38.33 -1.03
C ASP A 376 25.88 38.40 -1.42
N GLY A 377 26.17 38.57 -2.71
CA GLY A 377 27.53 38.66 -3.26
C GLY A 377 28.29 37.33 -3.34
N ARG A 378 27.62 36.19 -3.11
CA ARG A 378 28.20 34.85 -3.20
C ARG A 378 27.47 34.02 -4.27
N VAL A 379 28.23 33.37 -5.14
CA VAL A 379 27.68 32.39 -6.07
C VAL A 379 27.36 31.11 -5.31
N VAL A 380 26.08 30.69 -5.36
CA VAL A 380 25.58 29.49 -4.70
C VAL A 380 25.00 28.55 -5.75
N ASP A 381 25.47 27.31 -5.77
CA ASP A 381 24.95 26.26 -6.64
C ASP A 381 23.57 25.79 -6.16
N GLY A 382 22.75 25.30 -7.08
CA GLY A 382 21.45 24.76 -6.77
C GLY A 382 20.72 24.27 -8.01
N TYR A 383 19.39 24.33 -7.97
CA TYR A 383 18.57 24.13 -9.16
C TYR A 383 17.41 25.13 -9.20
N VAL A 384 17.00 25.45 -10.42
CA VAL A 384 15.79 26.23 -10.69
C VAL A 384 14.70 25.32 -11.26
N GLN A 385 13.46 25.64 -10.93
CA GLN A 385 12.27 24.92 -11.39
C GLN A 385 11.20 25.91 -11.81
N GLU A 386 10.63 25.70 -12.99
CA GLU A 386 9.52 26.47 -13.52
C GLU A 386 8.28 26.38 -12.62
N MET A 387 7.62 27.53 -12.39
CA MET A 387 6.33 27.58 -11.72
C MET A 387 5.31 28.24 -12.64
N ARG A 388 4.42 27.44 -13.21
CA ARG A 388 3.31 27.92 -14.05
C ARG A 388 1.96 27.37 -13.57
N GLY A 389 0.92 28.20 -13.71
CA GLY A 389 -0.43 27.86 -13.25
C GLY A 389 -0.67 28.17 -11.77
N LYS A 390 -1.68 27.51 -11.21
CA LYS A 390 -2.14 27.66 -9.81
C LYS A 390 -1.95 26.35 -9.06
N ALA A 391 -1.85 26.41 -7.73
CA ALA A 391 -1.93 25.20 -6.92
C ALA A 391 -3.23 24.44 -7.22
N LEU A 392 -3.14 23.12 -7.43
CA LEU A 392 -4.27 22.28 -7.85
C LEU A 392 -5.52 22.48 -6.97
N LEU A 393 -5.34 22.56 -5.66
CA LEU A 393 -6.45 22.77 -4.74
C LEU A 393 -7.10 24.14 -4.90
N ASP A 394 -6.29 25.19 -5.05
CA ASP A 394 -6.80 26.56 -5.15
C ASP A 394 -7.50 26.81 -6.49
N ASP A 395 -7.10 26.11 -7.56
CA ASP A 395 -7.79 26.14 -8.85
C ASP A 395 -9.17 25.48 -8.79
N LEU A 396 -9.27 24.32 -8.15
CA LEU A 396 -10.52 23.57 -8.06
C LEU A 396 -11.46 24.08 -6.96
N HIS A 397 -10.92 24.69 -5.91
CA HIS A 397 -11.66 25.27 -4.81
C HIS A 397 -10.89 26.45 -4.19
N PRO A 398 -11.30 27.71 -4.42
CA PRO A 398 -10.63 28.87 -3.86
C PRO A 398 -10.47 28.76 -2.32
N GLY A 399 -9.25 28.92 -1.82
CA GLY A 399 -8.93 28.69 -0.40
C GLY A 399 -8.77 27.22 -0.02
N GLY A 400 -8.65 26.33 -0.99
CA GLY A 400 -8.60 24.88 -0.83
C GLY A 400 -7.46 24.40 0.06
N ALA A 401 -6.34 25.13 0.12
CA ALA A 401 -5.25 24.85 1.06
C ALA A 401 -5.72 24.81 2.54
N ALA A 402 -6.71 25.63 2.93
CA ALA A 402 -7.27 25.60 4.29
C ALA A 402 -8.12 24.35 4.56
N THR A 403 -8.55 23.65 3.49
CA THR A 403 -9.36 22.44 3.55
C THR A 403 -8.55 21.14 3.35
N PHE A 404 -7.22 21.24 3.28
CA PHE A 404 -6.29 20.13 2.98
C PHE A 404 -6.54 18.83 3.77
N PHE A 405 -6.94 18.95 5.05
CA PHE A 405 -7.22 17.81 5.93
C PHE A 405 -8.69 17.37 5.98
N ARG A 406 -9.59 18.03 5.23
CA ARG A 406 -11.01 17.74 5.17
C ARG A 406 -11.33 16.93 3.91
N SER A 407 -12.45 16.21 3.92
CA SER A 407 -12.93 15.61 2.68
C SER A 407 -13.36 16.71 1.70
N PRO A 408 -13.01 16.62 0.40
CA PRO A 408 -13.43 17.59 -0.59
C PRO A 408 -14.97 17.60 -0.74
N PRO A 409 -15.59 18.76 -1.05
CA PRO A 409 -17.02 18.85 -1.32
C PRO A 409 -17.44 17.91 -2.46
N LYS A 410 -18.63 17.29 -2.36
CA LYS A 410 -19.15 16.39 -3.40
C LYS A 410 -19.24 17.05 -4.78
N GLU A 411 -19.57 18.34 -4.83
CA GLU A 411 -19.63 19.12 -6.07
C GLU A 411 -18.27 19.26 -6.75
N MET A 412 -17.19 19.42 -5.97
CA MET A 412 -15.81 19.46 -6.48
C MET A 412 -15.43 18.11 -7.10
N LEU A 413 -15.78 17.01 -6.43
CA LEU A 413 -15.56 15.65 -6.93
C LEU A 413 -16.35 15.40 -8.22
N ALA A 414 -17.61 15.85 -8.28
CA ALA A 414 -18.44 15.73 -9.47
C ALA A 414 -17.87 16.53 -10.65
N LYS A 415 -17.40 17.76 -10.42
CA LYS A 415 -16.72 18.59 -11.43
C LYS A 415 -15.47 17.91 -11.97
N VAL A 416 -14.59 17.41 -11.09
CA VAL A 416 -13.38 16.68 -11.47
C VAL A 416 -13.73 15.41 -12.26
N ALA A 417 -14.73 14.63 -11.83
CA ALA A 417 -15.13 13.41 -12.51
C ALA A 417 -15.72 13.67 -13.92
N ALA A 418 -16.33 14.83 -14.12
CA ALA A 418 -16.96 15.26 -15.36
C ALA A 418 -16.00 15.94 -16.36
N ASP A 419 -14.78 16.31 -15.95
CA ASP A 419 -13.77 16.94 -16.82
C ASP A 419 -12.77 15.89 -17.36
N PRO A 420 -12.96 15.37 -18.59
CA PRO A 420 -12.09 14.34 -19.15
C PRO A 420 -10.66 14.85 -19.41
N ASN A 421 -10.49 16.15 -19.73
CA ASN A 421 -9.18 16.74 -19.99
C ASN A 421 -8.36 16.80 -18.70
N PHE A 422 -8.99 17.27 -17.62
CA PHE A 422 -8.37 17.25 -16.29
C PHE A 422 -8.00 15.82 -15.88
N ILE A 423 -8.92 14.85 -16.00
CA ILE A 423 -8.62 13.46 -15.59
C ILE A 423 -7.47 12.88 -16.40
N SER A 424 -7.44 13.08 -17.72
CA SER A 424 -6.35 12.58 -18.56
C SER A 424 -5.01 13.19 -18.15
N SER A 425 -4.96 14.50 -17.94
CA SER A 425 -3.72 15.17 -17.52
C SER A 425 -3.29 14.77 -16.10
N TYR A 426 -4.25 14.60 -15.18
CA TYR A 426 -4.00 14.11 -13.83
C TYR A 426 -3.47 12.66 -13.84
N GLN A 427 -4.02 11.79 -14.68
CA GLN A 427 -3.55 10.43 -14.88
C GLN A 427 -2.13 10.38 -15.45
N GLU A 428 -1.79 11.27 -16.38
CA GLU A 428 -0.46 11.41 -16.96
C GLU A 428 0.57 11.84 -15.89
N ALA A 429 0.24 12.88 -15.11
CA ALA A 429 1.07 13.31 -13.99
C ALA A 429 1.30 12.18 -12.97
N TRP A 430 0.26 11.40 -12.65
CA TRP A 430 0.37 10.24 -11.77
C TRP A 430 1.17 9.09 -12.38
N THR A 431 1.05 8.83 -13.67
CA THR A 431 1.83 7.81 -14.38
C THR A 431 3.31 8.04 -14.14
N GLN A 432 3.77 9.28 -14.29
CA GLN A 432 5.16 9.63 -14.05
C GLN A 432 5.58 9.44 -12.58
N ARG A 433 4.79 9.93 -11.62
CA ARG A 433 5.04 9.71 -10.18
C ARG A 433 5.18 8.23 -9.86
N LEU A 434 4.28 7.40 -10.39
CA LEU A 434 4.25 5.96 -10.17
C LEU A 434 5.46 5.27 -10.80
N ILE A 435 5.88 5.65 -12.02
CA ILE A 435 7.09 5.13 -12.65
C ILE A 435 8.32 5.46 -11.81
N LEU A 436 8.45 6.70 -11.34
CA LEU A 436 9.57 7.11 -10.49
C LEU A 436 9.50 6.54 -9.07
N GLY A 437 8.36 5.96 -8.68
CA GLY A 437 8.15 5.42 -7.33
C GLY A 437 8.03 6.52 -6.27
N GLU A 438 7.46 7.67 -6.64
CA GLU A 438 7.15 8.77 -5.72
C GLU A 438 6.15 8.32 -4.65
N TRP A 439 6.40 8.74 -3.42
CA TRP A 439 5.64 8.36 -2.24
C TRP A 439 4.97 9.56 -1.57
N ASP A 440 5.55 10.76 -1.65
CA ASP A 440 4.98 12.00 -1.11
C ASP A 440 3.92 12.55 -2.05
N ASN A 441 2.84 11.79 -2.20
CA ASN A 441 1.77 12.13 -3.12
C ASN A 441 0.66 12.87 -2.37
N HIS A 442 0.54 14.17 -2.65
CA HIS A 442 -0.54 15.00 -2.14
C HIS A 442 -0.84 16.16 -3.11
N SER A 443 -2.03 16.73 -3.01
CA SER A 443 -2.53 17.73 -3.96
C SER A 443 -1.69 19.01 -4.06
N LEU A 444 -0.97 19.40 -3.00
CA LEU A 444 -0.03 20.53 -3.02
C LEU A 444 1.22 20.30 -3.88
N ASN A 445 1.51 19.05 -4.25
CA ASN A 445 2.63 18.71 -5.13
C ASN A 445 2.23 18.76 -6.61
N PHE A 446 1.06 19.34 -6.89
CA PHE A 446 0.54 19.55 -8.23
C PHE A 446 0.16 21.01 -8.46
N LEU A 447 0.47 21.52 -9.64
CA LEU A 447 -0.14 22.73 -10.20
C LEU A 447 -1.13 22.35 -11.29
N THR A 448 -2.10 23.22 -11.52
CA THR A 448 -2.96 23.23 -12.70
C THR A 448 -2.64 24.46 -13.52
N ASP A 449 -2.25 24.22 -14.77
CA ASP A 449 -2.10 25.27 -15.77
C ASP A 449 -3.26 25.17 -16.76
N ARG A 450 -4.05 26.23 -16.84
CA ARG A 450 -5.18 26.35 -17.76
C ARG A 450 -4.89 27.42 -18.78
N SER A 451 -3.86 27.21 -19.60
CA SER A 451 -3.61 28.02 -20.77
C SER A 451 -4.81 27.95 -21.71
N ARG A 452 -5.35 29.09 -22.15
CA ARG A 452 -6.12 29.07 -23.39
C ARG A 452 -5.15 28.66 -24.49
N LEU A 453 -5.50 27.70 -25.32
CA LEU A 453 -4.83 27.57 -26.61
C LEU A 453 -4.98 28.94 -27.26
N SER A 454 -3.90 29.70 -27.36
CA SER A 454 -3.82 30.73 -28.38
C SER A 454 -4.12 29.98 -29.66
N ALA A 455 -5.26 30.27 -30.31
CA ALA A 455 -5.53 29.71 -31.62
C ALA A 455 -4.23 29.87 -32.42
N PRO A 456 -3.74 28.83 -33.11
CA PRO A 456 -2.53 28.98 -33.91
C PRO A 456 -2.75 30.23 -34.74
N GLU A 457 -1.86 31.23 -34.61
CA GLU A 457 -1.96 32.46 -35.39
C GLU A 457 -2.18 32.01 -36.82
N ALA A 458 -3.38 32.26 -37.35
CA ALA A 458 -3.68 31.90 -38.71
C ALA A 458 -2.55 32.54 -39.52
N PRO A 459 -1.83 31.77 -40.37
CA PRO A 459 -0.74 32.32 -41.15
C PRO A 459 -1.30 33.57 -41.81
N ALA A 460 -0.63 34.72 -41.61
CA ALA A 460 -1.10 35.99 -42.12
C ALA A 460 -1.35 35.86 -43.62
N ILE A 461 -2.61 35.61 -43.99
CA ILE A 461 -3.01 35.54 -45.38
C ILE A 461 -3.04 37.01 -45.78
N ASN A 462 -1.96 37.45 -46.42
CA ASN A 462 -1.95 38.71 -47.14
C ASN A 462 -2.93 38.54 -48.31
N GLU A 463 -4.23 38.74 -48.06
CA GLU A 463 -5.20 38.85 -49.12
C GLU A 463 -5.01 40.18 -49.85
N PRO A 464 -4.96 40.18 -51.19
CA PRO A 464 -4.93 41.41 -51.97
C PRO A 464 -6.29 42.09 -51.89
N THR A 465 -6.25 43.41 -51.70
CA THR A 465 -7.41 44.30 -51.78
C THR A 465 -8.04 44.27 -53.17
N GLU A 466 -9.15 43.55 -53.35
CA GLU A 466 -10.13 43.86 -54.38
C GLU A 466 -11.54 43.93 -53.80
N ALA A 467 -12.24 44.98 -54.19
CA ALA A 467 -13.58 45.33 -53.75
C ALA A 467 -14.63 44.42 -54.39
N GLY A 468 -15.41 43.72 -53.55
CA GLY A 468 -16.58 42.97 -54.00
C GLY A 468 -17.44 42.57 -52.82
N GLY A 469 -18.59 43.25 -52.65
CA GLY A 469 -19.50 43.02 -51.53
C GLY A 469 -20.15 41.64 -51.57
N PHE A 470 -20.10 40.94 -50.44
CA PHE A 470 -21.00 39.82 -50.11
C PHE A 470 -21.42 39.92 -48.65
N THR A 471 -22.72 40.12 -48.43
CA THR A 471 -23.37 39.98 -47.14
C THR A 471 -23.63 38.49 -46.88
N HIS A 472 -22.89 37.89 -45.95
CA HIS A 472 -23.23 36.59 -45.40
C HIS A 472 -23.46 36.67 -43.89
N SER A 473 -24.65 36.21 -43.53
CA SER A 473 -25.29 36.23 -42.22
C SER A 473 -24.61 35.31 -41.23
N ASP A 474 -24.27 35.88 -40.08
CA ASP A 474 -24.41 35.34 -38.72
C ASP A 474 -24.82 33.87 -38.61
N THR A 475 -23.82 32.98 -38.58
CA THR A 475 -23.78 31.80 -37.72
C THR A 475 -22.31 31.53 -37.38
N PHE A 476 -21.70 32.43 -36.61
CA PHE A 476 -20.51 32.08 -35.85
C PHE A 476 -20.96 31.09 -34.78
N ASP A 477 -20.88 29.80 -35.11
CA ASP A 477 -20.74 28.75 -34.11
C ASP A 477 -19.68 29.23 -33.13
N ARG A 478 -20.07 29.39 -31.86
CA ARG A 478 -19.14 29.57 -30.76
C ARG A 478 -18.26 28.33 -30.78
N ALA A 479 -17.12 28.40 -31.48
CA ALA A 479 -16.02 27.47 -31.33
C ALA A 479 -15.83 27.34 -29.82
N SER A 480 -16.21 26.18 -29.29
CA SER A 480 -16.12 25.90 -27.88
C SER A 480 -14.68 26.14 -27.50
N ASP A 481 -14.47 27.15 -26.67
CA ASP A 481 -13.18 27.60 -26.17
C ASP A 481 -12.58 26.40 -25.41
N HIS A 482 -11.89 25.51 -26.13
CA HIS A 482 -11.36 24.27 -25.60
C HIS A 482 -10.14 24.63 -24.74
N GLN A 483 -10.42 25.01 -23.50
CA GLN A 483 -9.39 25.24 -22.50
C GLN A 483 -8.65 23.93 -22.26
N THR A 484 -7.36 23.90 -22.57
CA THR A 484 -6.49 22.78 -22.17
C THR A 484 -6.21 22.91 -20.68
N VAL A 485 -6.18 21.76 -20.00
CA VAL A 485 -5.92 21.70 -18.56
C VAL A 485 -4.74 20.77 -18.37
N ASN A 486 -3.62 21.33 -17.91
CA ASN A 486 -2.41 20.58 -17.61
C ASN A 486 -2.21 20.48 -16.10
N VAL A 487 -2.01 19.26 -15.60
CA VAL A 487 -1.62 18.98 -14.22
C VAL A 487 -0.12 18.72 -14.19
N LEU A 488 0.61 19.51 -13.41
CA LEU A 488 2.07 19.51 -13.35
C LEU A 488 2.57 19.02 -11.99
N ASN A 489 3.49 18.07 -11.95
CA ASN A 489 4.18 17.62 -10.74
C ASN A 489 5.27 18.61 -10.34
N ILE A 490 5.13 19.32 -9.22
CA ILE A 490 6.12 20.34 -8.79
C ILE A 490 6.98 19.92 -7.60
N ASP A 491 6.75 18.72 -7.07
CA ASP A 491 7.58 18.13 -6.03
C ASP A 491 7.67 16.62 -6.28
N LEU A 492 8.87 16.20 -6.67
CA LEU A 492 9.30 14.82 -6.85
C LEU A 492 10.42 14.46 -5.86
N GLY A 493 10.60 15.22 -4.78
CA GLY A 493 11.73 15.12 -3.86
C GLY A 493 11.86 13.76 -3.15
N ASP A 494 10.80 12.95 -3.14
CA ASP A 494 10.76 11.62 -2.53
C ASP A 494 10.66 10.48 -3.58
N ALA A 495 10.89 10.78 -4.86
CA ALA A 495 10.89 9.82 -5.96
C ALA A 495 12.21 9.01 -6.06
N LEU A 496 12.40 8.37 -7.23
CA LEU A 496 13.51 7.48 -7.58
C LEU A 496 13.71 6.33 -6.60
N ARG A 497 12.62 5.63 -6.28
CA ARG A 497 12.67 4.44 -5.45
C ARG A 497 13.49 3.33 -6.15
N PRO A 498 14.58 2.83 -5.54
CA PRO A 498 15.35 1.71 -6.08
C PRO A 498 14.55 0.41 -6.00
N ALA A 499 14.77 -0.50 -6.94
CA ALA A 499 14.17 -1.83 -6.90
C ALA A 499 15.05 -2.81 -6.10
N ASN A 500 14.63 -3.12 -4.87
CA ASN A 500 15.29 -4.14 -4.04
C ASN A 500 14.67 -5.53 -4.25
N SER A 501 13.40 -5.55 -4.63
CA SER A 501 12.59 -6.75 -4.82
C SER A 501 11.65 -6.59 -6.02
N LYS A 502 11.09 -7.71 -6.48
CA LYS A 502 10.01 -7.75 -7.48
C LYS A 502 8.78 -6.96 -7.04
N ALA A 503 8.58 -6.75 -5.73
CA ALA A 503 7.48 -5.92 -5.23
C ALA A 503 7.68 -4.43 -5.57
N ASP A 504 8.93 -3.96 -5.66
CA ASP A 504 9.26 -2.57 -6.03
C ASP A 504 9.03 -2.28 -7.52
N LEU A 505 8.87 -3.33 -8.35
CA LEU A 505 8.54 -3.22 -9.78
C LEU A 505 7.04 -2.95 -10.00
N ILE A 506 6.22 -3.05 -8.96
CA ILE A 506 4.78 -2.79 -9.03
C ILE A 506 4.53 -1.38 -8.49
N PRO A 507 3.94 -0.47 -9.29
CA PRO A 507 3.70 0.90 -8.86
C PRO A 507 2.71 0.93 -7.69
N ARG A 508 2.96 1.83 -6.74
CA ARG A 508 2.12 2.05 -5.57
C ARG A 508 1.85 3.55 -5.43
N PRO A 509 0.59 3.99 -5.27
CA PRO A 509 0.27 5.41 -5.27
C PRO A 509 0.67 6.16 -4.00
N GLY A 510 1.20 5.49 -2.97
CA GLY A 510 1.81 6.20 -1.85
C GLY A 510 0.87 7.03 -0.98
N LEU A 511 -0.45 7.01 -1.21
CA LEU A 511 -1.41 7.90 -0.57
C LEU A 511 -1.37 7.82 0.97
N ARG A 512 -1.53 8.98 1.64
CA ARG A 512 -1.49 9.12 3.11
C ARG A 512 -2.80 9.70 3.67
N ARG A 513 -3.71 8.85 4.12
CA ARG A 513 -5.02 9.31 4.64
C ARG A 513 -4.84 9.98 5.98
N GLY A 514 -5.49 11.13 6.14
CA GLY A 514 -5.33 11.98 7.33
C GLY A 514 -4.11 12.90 7.31
N TYR A 515 -3.21 12.77 6.32
CA TYR A 515 -2.29 13.84 5.95
C TYR A 515 -2.92 14.74 4.89
N GLU A 516 -3.43 14.16 3.80
CA GLU A 516 -4.15 14.89 2.76
C GLU A 516 -5.24 13.98 2.19
N ASN A 517 -6.49 14.44 2.18
CA ASN A 517 -7.60 13.59 1.73
C ASN A 517 -7.95 13.82 0.27
N THR A 518 -7.81 15.05 -0.24
CA THR A 518 -8.35 15.44 -1.55
C THR A 518 -7.69 14.71 -2.71
N SER A 519 -6.36 14.59 -2.72
CA SER A 519 -5.61 13.80 -3.71
C SER A 519 -6.00 12.34 -3.71
N GLN A 520 -6.46 11.78 -2.57
CA GLN A 520 -6.95 10.40 -2.52
C GLN A 520 -8.24 10.24 -3.30
N TYR A 521 -9.19 11.14 -3.10
CA TYR A 521 -10.45 11.10 -3.83
C TYR A 521 -10.23 11.34 -5.32
N PHE A 522 -9.37 12.29 -5.69
CA PHE A 522 -9.02 12.52 -7.11
C PHE A 522 -8.33 11.31 -7.73
N TYR A 523 -7.39 10.71 -7.00
CA TYR A 523 -6.74 9.49 -7.45
C TYR A 523 -7.73 8.35 -7.62
N GLN A 524 -8.69 8.17 -6.71
CA GLN A 524 -9.73 7.14 -6.84
C GLN A 524 -10.59 7.37 -8.09
N ILE A 525 -10.98 8.62 -8.37
CA ILE A 525 -11.71 8.95 -9.61
C ILE A 525 -10.85 8.60 -10.83
N ALA A 526 -9.59 9.03 -10.84
CA ALA A 526 -8.67 8.78 -11.96
C ALA A 526 -8.37 7.28 -12.17
N ALA A 527 -8.14 6.52 -11.09
CA ALA A 527 -7.84 5.09 -11.13
C ALA A 527 -9.09 4.21 -11.39
N SER A 528 -10.29 4.77 -11.26
CA SER A 528 -11.54 4.08 -11.65
C SER A 528 -11.74 4.03 -13.17
N LYS A 529 -10.99 4.84 -13.93
CA LYS A 529 -11.01 4.92 -15.39
C LYS A 529 -9.73 4.30 -15.98
N PRO A 530 -9.77 3.70 -17.18
CA PRO A 530 -8.56 3.30 -17.89
C PRO A 530 -7.69 4.54 -18.18
N LEU A 531 -6.39 4.32 -18.38
CA LEU A 531 -5.52 5.36 -18.94
C LEU A 531 -5.94 5.66 -20.38
N SER A 532 -5.69 6.87 -20.86
CA SER A 532 -5.91 7.20 -22.26
C SER A 532 -5.07 6.30 -23.17
N GLU A 533 -5.58 5.99 -24.37
CA GLU A 533 -4.85 5.16 -25.35
C GLU A 533 -3.50 5.78 -25.72
N GLN A 534 -3.43 7.11 -25.83
CA GLN A 534 -2.18 7.84 -26.08
C GLN A 534 -1.19 7.66 -24.93
N THR A 535 -1.64 7.78 -23.67
CA THR A 535 -0.78 7.57 -22.50
C THR A 535 -0.24 6.14 -22.48
N VAL A 536 -1.08 5.12 -22.70
CA VAL A 536 -0.63 3.72 -22.74
C VAL A 536 0.36 3.47 -23.88
N THR A 537 0.11 4.05 -25.05
CA THR A 537 1.01 3.98 -26.21
C THR A 537 2.38 4.59 -25.88
N ASN A 538 2.39 5.78 -25.29
CA ASN A 538 3.63 6.45 -24.86
C ASN A 538 4.43 5.59 -23.86
N ILE A 539 3.77 4.98 -22.87
CA ILE A 539 4.44 4.11 -21.90
C ILE A 539 4.99 2.85 -22.58
N ARG A 540 4.24 2.23 -23.50
CA ARG A 540 4.71 1.04 -24.26
C ARG A 540 5.92 1.36 -25.12
N GLU A 541 5.92 2.51 -25.79
CA GLU A 541 7.08 2.96 -26.56
C GLU A 541 8.28 3.22 -25.67
N PHE A 542 8.07 3.88 -24.52
CA PHE A 542 9.10 4.08 -23.52
C PHE A 542 9.69 2.74 -23.04
N VAL A 543 8.85 1.76 -22.69
CA VAL A 543 9.32 0.43 -22.29
C VAL A 543 10.11 -0.22 -23.42
N ARG A 544 9.57 -0.26 -24.65
CA ARG A 544 10.25 -0.86 -25.80
C ARG A 544 11.63 -0.23 -26.07
N GLN A 545 11.75 1.08 -25.93
CA GLN A 545 12.99 1.81 -26.20
C GLN A 545 14.01 1.64 -25.07
N TYR A 546 13.57 1.80 -23.82
CA TYR A 546 14.46 1.94 -22.67
C TYR A 546 14.71 0.66 -21.88
N ASP A 547 13.92 -0.40 -22.09
CA ASP A 547 14.09 -1.74 -21.47
C ASP A 547 15.13 -2.58 -22.23
N THR A 548 16.26 -1.94 -22.53
CA THR A 548 17.41 -2.50 -23.25
C THR A 548 18.69 -2.04 -22.54
N PRO A 549 19.84 -2.73 -22.70
CA PRO A 549 21.08 -2.29 -22.06
C PRO A 549 21.48 -0.85 -22.41
N SER A 550 21.35 -0.44 -23.68
CA SER A 550 21.61 0.94 -24.12
C SER A 550 20.57 1.92 -23.58
N GLY A 551 19.29 1.51 -23.59
CA GLY A 551 18.20 2.28 -23.00
C GLY A 551 18.41 2.56 -21.51
N HIS A 552 18.87 1.56 -20.75
CA HIS A 552 19.22 1.73 -19.34
C HIS A 552 20.38 2.72 -19.16
N GLN A 553 21.41 2.69 -20.01
CA GLN A 553 22.49 3.66 -19.96
C GLN A 553 22.00 5.09 -20.21
N GLU A 554 21.06 5.28 -21.15
CA GLU A 554 20.44 6.59 -21.38
C GLU A 554 19.63 7.10 -20.18
N LEU A 555 18.92 6.21 -19.48
CA LEU A 555 18.20 6.56 -18.26
C LEU A 555 19.16 6.88 -17.11
N GLN A 556 20.25 6.12 -16.99
CA GLN A 556 21.31 6.39 -16.01
C GLN A 556 22.02 7.71 -16.30
N ALA A 557 22.19 8.09 -17.57
CA ALA A 557 22.75 9.38 -17.96
C ALA A 557 21.90 10.59 -17.50
N LEU A 558 20.59 10.41 -17.29
CA LEU A 558 19.74 11.42 -16.63
C LEU A 558 20.05 11.57 -15.14
N GLY A 559 20.79 10.63 -14.54
CA GLY A 559 21.16 10.63 -13.14
C GLY A 559 20.42 9.61 -12.29
N MET A 560 20.10 8.45 -12.86
CA MET A 560 19.54 7.30 -12.14
C MET A 560 20.63 6.27 -11.84
N THR A 561 20.56 5.59 -10.69
CA THR A 561 21.37 4.40 -10.45
C THR A 561 20.82 3.17 -11.19
N PRO A 562 21.60 2.10 -11.39
CA PRO A 562 21.10 0.86 -11.97
C PRO A 562 19.84 0.31 -11.29
N GLN A 563 19.78 0.28 -9.95
CA GLN A 563 18.59 -0.17 -9.22
C GLN A 563 17.38 0.76 -9.41
N GLN A 564 17.61 2.07 -9.49
CA GLN A 564 16.54 3.04 -9.76
C GLN A 564 15.98 2.88 -11.18
N THR A 565 16.85 2.69 -12.17
CA THR A 565 16.46 2.42 -13.57
C THR A 565 15.58 1.19 -13.66
N VAL A 566 16.01 0.08 -13.06
CA VAL A 566 15.24 -1.17 -13.05
C VAL A 566 13.88 -1.00 -12.38
N GLY A 567 13.82 -0.25 -11.27
CA GLY A 567 12.57 0.09 -10.62
C GLY A 567 11.62 0.87 -11.52
N ALA A 568 12.13 1.91 -12.20
CA ALA A 568 11.32 2.70 -13.12
C ALA A 568 10.82 1.87 -14.30
N MET A 569 11.68 1.04 -14.90
CA MET A 569 11.30 0.18 -16.02
C MET A 569 10.27 -0.88 -15.61
N GLY A 570 10.43 -1.52 -14.46
CA GLY A 570 9.45 -2.48 -13.95
C GLY A 570 8.08 -1.85 -13.75
N ARG A 571 8.03 -0.65 -13.15
CA ARG A 571 6.76 0.07 -12.91
C ARG A 571 6.13 0.59 -14.20
N ALA A 572 6.94 1.04 -15.17
CA ALA A 572 6.47 1.42 -16.49
C ALA A 572 5.89 0.21 -17.24
N ARG A 573 6.56 -0.94 -17.21
CA ARG A 573 6.08 -2.19 -17.81
C ARG A 573 4.73 -2.61 -17.22
N TRP A 574 4.59 -2.56 -15.89
CA TRP A 574 3.33 -2.83 -15.23
C TRP A 574 2.21 -1.91 -15.73
N LEU A 575 2.45 -0.60 -15.84
CA LEU A 575 1.43 0.35 -16.34
C LEU A 575 1.08 0.09 -17.82
N ALA A 576 2.06 -0.22 -18.67
CA ALA A 576 1.86 -0.56 -20.08
C ALA A 576 1.01 -1.83 -20.29
N GLU A 577 1.21 -2.84 -19.43
CA GLU A 577 0.46 -4.10 -19.44
C GLU A 577 -0.96 -3.91 -18.91
N GLN A 578 -1.12 -3.17 -17.81
CA GLN A 578 -2.42 -3.02 -17.14
C GLN A 578 -3.32 -1.98 -17.80
N GLY A 579 -2.76 -0.97 -18.49
CA GLY A 579 -3.51 0.09 -19.15
C GLY A 579 -4.34 0.96 -18.20
N ARG A 580 -3.99 0.98 -16.91
CA ARG A 580 -4.70 1.70 -15.85
C ARG A 580 -3.76 2.04 -14.70
N LEU A 581 -4.12 3.03 -13.89
CA LEU A 581 -3.46 3.28 -12.62
C LEU A 581 -3.72 2.12 -11.63
N PRO A 582 -2.79 1.81 -10.70
CA PRO A 582 -3.04 0.83 -9.66
C PRO A 582 -4.22 1.24 -8.77
N LYS A 583 -4.94 0.24 -8.25
CA LYS A 583 -5.94 0.53 -7.22
C LYS A 583 -5.23 1.10 -6.00
N HIS A 584 -5.91 2.01 -5.28
CA HIS A 584 -5.40 2.54 -4.02
C HIS A 584 -5.09 1.39 -3.04
N ASP A 585 -4.01 1.51 -2.28
CA ASP A 585 -3.68 0.54 -1.23
C ASP A 585 -4.74 0.59 -0.12
N ALA A 586 -5.03 -0.55 0.52
CA ALA A 586 -5.83 -0.55 1.74
C ALA A 586 -5.01 0.10 2.87
N GLU A 587 -5.41 1.30 3.27
CA GLU A 587 -4.72 2.05 4.32
C GLU A 587 -5.07 1.57 5.73
N PRO A 588 -4.20 1.82 6.73
CA PRO A 588 -4.54 1.60 8.13
C PRO A 588 -5.70 2.51 8.58
N THR A 589 -6.91 1.95 8.67
CA THR A 589 -8.13 2.68 9.01
C THR A 589 -8.21 3.05 10.49
N ALA A 590 -7.74 2.16 11.38
CA ALA A 590 -7.76 2.36 12.83
C ALA A 590 -6.70 3.36 13.29
N TYR A 591 -5.56 3.51 12.61
CA TYR A 591 -4.59 4.55 12.94
C TYR A 591 -5.20 5.96 12.82
N SER A 592 -6.00 6.22 11.77
CA SER A 592 -6.66 7.52 11.60
C SER A 592 -7.65 7.82 12.73
N LEU A 593 -8.38 6.80 13.19
CA LEU A 593 -9.30 6.87 14.32
C LEU A 593 -8.55 7.05 15.65
N ALA A 594 -7.52 6.25 15.90
CA ALA A 594 -6.70 6.31 17.10
C ALA A 594 -5.92 7.63 17.21
N ALA A 595 -5.40 8.17 16.10
CA ALA A 595 -4.77 9.48 16.07
C ALA A 595 -5.76 10.62 16.36
N ARG A 596 -7.02 10.49 15.92
CA ARG A 596 -8.10 11.42 16.26
C ARG A 596 -8.49 11.33 17.74
N ILE A 597 -8.71 10.11 18.26
CA ILE A 597 -8.97 9.87 19.69
C ILE A 597 -7.82 10.41 20.55
N TYR A 598 -6.57 10.17 20.16
CA TYR A 598 -5.39 10.69 20.86
C TYR A 598 -5.34 12.22 20.91
N LYS A 599 -5.73 12.91 19.82
CA LYS A 599 -5.85 14.38 19.79
C LYS A 599 -6.97 14.88 20.72
N ILE A 600 -8.10 14.17 20.77
CA ILE A 600 -9.23 14.44 21.67
C ILE A 600 -8.80 14.28 23.13
N VAL A 601 -8.14 13.17 23.48
CA VAL A 601 -7.65 12.90 24.84
C VAL A 601 -6.61 13.94 25.31
N ARG A 602 -5.86 14.55 24.39
CA ARG A 602 -4.93 15.66 24.69
C ARG A 602 -5.57 17.06 24.68
N GLY A 603 -6.89 17.16 24.66
CA GLY A 603 -7.60 18.44 24.75
C GLY A 603 -7.45 19.34 23.51
N ARG A 604 -7.00 18.81 22.37
CA ARG A 604 -7.00 19.56 21.10
C ARG A 604 -8.37 19.41 20.46
N SER A 605 -9.24 20.39 20.67
CA SER A 605 -10.62 20.40 20.16
C SER A 605 -10.67 20.22 18.64
N THR A 606 -11.30 19.12 18.22
CA THR A 606 -11.96 19.02 16.91
C THR A 606 -13.41 18.70 17.23
N VAL A 607 -14.31 19.64 16.95
CA VAL A 607 -15.76 19.45 17.08
C VAL A 607 -16.15 18.21 16.27
N ILE A 608 -16.79 17.23 16.93
CA ILE A 608 -17.20 15.96 16.34
C ILE A 608 -18.68 16.06 15.97
N ASP A 609 -18.98 15.89 14.69
CA ASP A 609 -20.31 15.46 14.23
C ASP A 609 -20.23 13.95 13.94
N LEU A 610 -20.78 13.14 14.85
CA LEU A 610 -20.85 11.68 14.77
C LEU A 610 -22.21 11.29 14.15
N SER A 611 -22.39 11.55 12.86
CA SER A 611 -23.47 10.88 12.12
C SER A 611 -22.97 9.54 11.58
N LEU A 612 -23.44 8.45 12.19
CA LEU A 612 -23.17 7.04 11.88
C LEU A 612 -23.74 6.56 10.51
N ARG A 613 -23.79 7.42 9.48
CA ARG A 613 -24.39 7.07 8.17
C ARG A 613 -23.43 6.49 7.12
N SER A 614 -22.16 6.25 7.43
CA SER A 614 -21.17 5.80 6.43
C SER A 614 -20.75 4.32 6.51
N ILE A 615 -21.55 3.45 7.15
CA ILE A 615 -21.31 1.99 7.16
C ILE A 615 -22.33 1.23 6.28
N GLU A 616 -23.29 1.92 5.67
CA GLU A 616 -24.15 1.38 4.62
C GLU A 616 -23.93 2.11 3.29
N GLN A 617 -22.82 1.80 2.62
CA GLN A 617 -22.51 1.97 1.19
C GLN A 617 -21.10 1.44 0.92
#